data_AF-A0A7S0RUY0-F1
#
_entry.id   AF-A0A7S0RUY0-F1
#
_cell.length_a   1.000
_cell.length_b   1.000
_cell.length_c   1.000
_cell.angle_alpha   90.00
_cell.angle_beta   90.00
_cell.angle_gamma   90.00
#
_symmetry.space_group_name_H-M   'P 1'
#
loop_
_entity.id
_entity.type
_entity.pdbx_description
1 polymer ?
#
loop_
_entity_poly.entity_id
_entity_poly.type
_entity_poly.pdbx_seq_one_letter_code
_entity_poly.pdbx_strand_id
1 'polypeptide(L)'
;MSTVMWSLSRIKYKVSADKQRDFLSQALQHLPQYTGQGLSMLLYALGATEQDPGPEWTSSLMAFLQTSPGLNRFNSQGLALVLWALARMGYEPTPRFTSMVHTHLMRAGPSWPSTDSLPPRIAACNGIDVATIMYGMGRMHMHVTPNLLTALLIKLKHEVPGLDPAQMSNVVWALAQFQVKNPLLRVHPSFLAQFFSMAYLRLDRFTHHDLAMTSWALAKMRVQPPAPFLSAFLRRVEQAGAEFSPQEVSNTIWSLARFGVAPSSGLMVEFFVATDKRLSSFKPQELSAMAWALARGGHKPDRRWSEEFLHATFHKLPEFSQQGLCNMIWALPMMGMAPTPAWLYQYVKVATPHMDTMNKADMVQLVVGLTALSAQHDGGLQKVLDLVEEGYRQLEGRLGASAAQLARLREHGGVAEAEEAAQQGPEQAPDGTRLGSSSSAGLVGALANDGSSSRQQQARSLHKAIQQ
;
A
#
# COMPACT_ATOMS: atom_id res chain seq x y z
N MET A 1 -23.87 -29.25 -11.98
CA MET A 1 -23.25 -29.05 -10.65
C MET A 1 -22.58 -27.68 -10.47
N SER A 2 -21.68 -27.23 -11.36
CA SER A 2 -21.12 -25.86 -11.30
C SER A 2 -22.19 -24.77 -11.20
N THR A 3 -23.28 -24.90 -11.98
CA THR A 3 -24.40 -23.95 -11.95
C THR A 3 -25.09 -23.89 -10.59
N VAL A 4 -25.16 -25.00 -9.85
CA VAL A 4 -25.78 -25.05 -8.52
C VAL A 4 -24.90 -24.30 -7.53
N MET A 5 -23.59 -24.60 -7.47
CA MET A 5 -22.67 -23.87 -6.60
C MET A 5 -22.60 -22.38 -6.94
N TRP A 6 -22.59 -22.05 -8.23
CA TRP A 6 -22.65 -20.68 -8.69
C TRP A 6 -23.93 -19.96 -8.25
N SER A 7 -25.07 -20.63 -8.30
CA SER A 7 -26.34 -20.06 -7.82
C SER A 7 -26.34 -19.87 -6.30
N LEU A 8 -25.78 -20.82 -5.55
CA LEU A 8 -25.64 -20.71 -4.09
C LEU A 8 -24.68 -19.59 -3.68
N SER A 9 -23.59 -19.37 -4.42
CA SER A 9 -22.65 -18.28 -4.13
C SER A 9 -23.26 -16.90 -4.36
N ARG A 10 -24.21 -16.77 -5.30
CA ARG A 10 -24.96 -15.52 -5.54
C ARG A 10 -25.78 -15.07 -4.34
N ILE A 11 -26.23 -16.00 -3.51
CA ILE A 11 -26.93 -15.73 -2.24
C ILE A 11 -26.00 -15.83 -1.02
N LYS A 12 -24.67 -15.86 -1.24
CA LYS A 12 -23.63 -16.00 -0.21
C LYS A 12 -23.82 -17.22 0.71
N TYR A 13 -24.50 -18.25 0.23
CA TYR A 13 -24.76 -19.45 1.00
C TYR A 13 -23.50 -20.33 1.04
N LYS A 14 -22.96 -20.55 2.25
CA LYS A 14 -21.84 -21.47 2.47
C LYS A 14 -22.40 -22.87 2.69
N VAL A 15 -21.99 -23.81 1.84
CA VAL A 15 -22.34 -25.22 2.00
C VAL A 15 -21.62 -25.81 3.22
N SER A 16 -22.23 -26.77 3.93
CA SER A 16 -21.57 -27.42 5.06
C SER A 16 -20.27 -28.12 4.64
N ALA A 17 -19.32 -28.23 5.57
CA ALA A 17 -17.99 -28.78 5.28
C ALA A 17 -18.05 -30.19 4.67
N ASP A 18 -18.93 -31.07 5.15
CA ASP A 18 -19.06 -32.43 4.61
C ASP A 18 -19.61 -32.44 3.19
N LYS A 19 -20.68 -31.68 2.92
CA LYS A 19 -21.23 -31.54 1.58
C LYS A 19 -20.25 -30.89 0.61
N GLN A 20 -19.44 -29.95 1.10
CA GLN A 20 -18.38 -29.33 0.32
C GLN A 20 -17.28 -30.35 -0.01
N ARG A 21 -16.87 -31.17 0.96
CA ARG A 21 -15.86 -32.23 0.76
C ARG A 21 -16.33 -33.24 -0.27
N ASP A 22 -17.54 -33.79 -0.11
CA ASP A 22 -18.12 -34.75 -1.06
C ASP A 22 -18.21 -34.17 -2.47
N PHE A 23 -18.64 -32.92 -2.57
CA PHE A 23 -18.71 -32.19 -3.83
C PHE A 23 -17.32 -32.04 -4.47
N LEU A 24 -16.33 -31.59 -3.71
CA LEU A 24 -14.98 -31.35 -4.22
C LEU A 24 -14.30 -32.64 -4.64
N SER A 25 -14.52 -33.74 -3.92
CA SER A 25 -14.04 -35.07 -4.30
C SER A 25 -14.62 -35.53 -5.64
N GLN A 26 -15.92 -35.34 -5.86
CA GLN A 26 -16.54 -35.63 -7.17
C GLN A 26 -16.00 -34.70 -8.26
N ALA A 27 -15.89 -33.39 -7.98
CA ALA A 27 -15.36 -32.43 -8.94
C ALA A 27 -13.92 -32.75 -9.37
N LEU A 28 -13.10 -33.27 -8.45
CA LEU A 28 -11.72 -33.68 -8.71
C LEU A 28 -11.64 -34.85 -9.70
N GLN A 29 -12.49 -35.87 -9.52
CA GLN A 29 -12.56 -37.04 -10.40
C GLN A 29 -12.95 -36.68 -11.84
N HIS A 30 -13.74 -35.62 -12.00
CA HIS A 30 -14.25 -35.17 -13.30
C HIS A 30 -13.53 -33.93 -13.86
N LEU A 31 -12.42 -33.50 -13.24
CA LEU A 31 -11.74 -32.25 -13.59
C LEU A 31 -11.42 -32.11 -15.11
N PRO A 32 -10.94 -33.15 -15.82
CA PRO A 32 -10.69 -33.06 -17.27
C PRO A 32 -11.94 -32.87 -18.13
N GLN A 33 -13.12 -33.27 -17.62
CA GLN A 33 -14.39 -33.27 -18.34
C GLN A 33 -15.13 -31.94 -18.24
N TYR A 34 -14.77 -31.07 -17.29
CA TYR A 34 -15.37 -29.74 -17.19
C TYR A 34 -15.20 -28.98 -18.50
N THR A 35 -16.09 -28.04 -18.83
CA THR A 35 -15.81 -27.02 -19.86
C THR A 35 -15.04 -25.86 -19.23
N GLY A 36 -14.47 -24.95 -20.04
CA GLY A 36 -13.84 -23.73 -19.52
C GLY A 36 -14.82 -22.90 -18.69
N GLN A 37 -16.05 -22.74 -19.18
CA GLN A 37 -17.14 -22.09 -18.46
C GLN A 37 -17.47 -22.82 -17.15
N GLY A 38 -17.69 -24.14 -17.20
CA GLY A 38 -18.06 -24.93 -16.02
C GLY A 38 -17.02 -24.87 -14.90
N LEU A 39 -15.73 -24.92 -15.25
CA LEU A 39 -14.64 -24.81 -14.27
C LEU A 39 -14.51 -23.38 -13.72
N SER A 40 -14.65 -22.36 -14.58
CA SER A 40 -14.61 -20.95 -14.12
C SER A 40 -15.75 -20.61 -13.16
N MET A 41 -16.96 -21.14 -13.38
CA MET A 41 -18.11 -20.97 -12.49
C MET A 41 -17.90 -21.66 -11.14
N LEU A 42 -17.32 -22.86 -11.14
CA LEU A 42 -16.99 -23.60 -9.93
C LEU A 42 -15.96 -22.82 -9.09
N LEU A 43 -14.86 -22.39 -9.72
CA LEU A 43 -13.81 -21.62 -9.04
C LEU A 43 -14.36 -20.30 -8.51
N TYR A 44 -15.16 -19.59 -9.31
CA TYR A 44 -15.83 -18.39 -8.85
C TYR A 44 -16.68 -18.65 -7.62
N ALA A 45 -17.45 -19.74 -7.59
CA ALA A 45 -18.27 -20.09 -6.43
C ALA A 45 -17.43 -20.27 -5.17
N LEU A 46 -16.32 -21.03 -5.26
CA LEU A 46 -15.39 -21.25 -4.14
C LEU A 46 -14.76 -19.94 -3.65
N GLY A 47 -14.27 -19.11 -4.58
CA GLY A 47 -13.69 -17.81 -4.25
C GLY A 47 -14.72 -16.83 -3.68
N ALA A 48 -15.96 -16.86 -4.16
CA ALA A 48 -17.04 -15.99 -3.69
C ALA A 48 -17.53 -16.34 -2.28
N THR A 49 -17.53 -17.62 -1.91
CA THR A 49 -17.92 -18.10 -0.57
C THR A 49 -16.74 -18.19 0.40
N GLU A 50 -15.52 -17.91 -0.06
CA GLU A 50 -14.27 -18.06 0.71
C GLU A 50 -14.16 -19.44 1.33
N GLN A 51 -14.56 -20.45 0.57
CA GLN A 51 -14.52 -21.84 0.99
C GLN A 51 -13.21 -22.46 0.49
N ASP A 52 -12.31 -22.76 1.43
CA ASP A 52 -11.05 -23.42 1.14
C ASP A 52 -11.31 -24.86 0.63
N PRO A 53 -10.87 -25.20 -0.59
CA PRO A 53 -11.02 -26.55 -1.12
C PRO A 53 -9.98 -27.55 -0.58
N GLY A 54 -8.99 -27.07 0.19
CA GLY A 54 -7.92 -27.88 0.77
C GLY A 54 -6.71 -28.07 -0.17
N PRO A 55 -5.58 -28.54 0.38
CA PRO A 55 -4.30 -28.60 -0.33
C PRO A 55 -4.27 -29.63 -1.46
N GLU A 56 -4.93 -30.77 -1.30
CA GLU A 56 -5.01 -31.82 -2.32
C GLU A 56 -5.73 -31.30 -3.57
N TRP A 57 -6.93 -30.72 -3.38
CA TRP A 57 -7.73 -30.20 -4.46
C TRP A 57 -7.01 -29.06 -5.20
N THR A 58 -6.38 -28.15 -4.44
CA THR A 58 -5.58 -27.05 -5.00
C THR A 58 -4.42 -27.58 -5.83
N SER A 59 -3.68 -28.58 -5.33
CA SER A 59 -2.55 -29.18 -6.06
C SER A 59 -2.98 -29.84 -7.36
N SER A 60 -4.07 -30.61 -7.34
CA SER A 60 -4.62 -31.25 -8.54
C SER A 60 -5.18 -30.24 -9.55
N LEU A 61 -5.87 -29.20 -9.09
CA LEU A 61 -6.31 -28.10 -9.95
C LEU A 61 -5.11 -27.46 -10.65
N MET A 62 -4.05 -27.13 -9.90
CA MET A 62 -2.88 -26.47 -10.48
C MET A 62 -2.16 -27.37 -11.47
N ALA A 63 -1.99 -28.66 -11.14
CA ALA A 63 -1.45 -29.65 -12.08
C ALA A 63 -2.28 -29.68 -13.37
N PHE A 64 -3.61 -29.69 -13.27
CA PHE A 64 -4.51 -29.68 -14.41
C PHE A 64 -4.42 -28.39 -15.24
N LEU A 65 -4.45 -27.22 -14.61
CA LEU A 65 -4.32 -25.92 -15.29
C LEU A 65 -3.00 -25.80 -16.06
N GLN A 66 -1.97 -26.52 -15.60
CA GLN A 66 -0.64 -26.58 -16.21
C GLN A 66 -0.48 -27.60 -17.35
N THR A 67 -1.54 -28.36 -17.70
CA THR A 67 -1.56 -29.31 -18.84
C THR A 67 -2.12 -28.67 -20.13
N SER A 68 -2.23 -29.45 -21.21
CA SER A 68 -3.00 -29.08 -22.40
C SER A 68 -4.30 -29.90 -22.43
N PRO A 69 -5.50 -29.30 -22.60
CA PRO A 69 -5.72 -27.91 -23.02
C PRO A 69 -5.61 -26.87 -21.89
N GLY A 70 -5.52 -27.27 -20.60
CA GLY A 70 -5.26 -26.38 -19.44
C GLY A 70 -5.84 -24.97 -19.55
N LEU A 71 -5.00 -23.93 -19.51
CA LEU A 71 -5.46 -22.54 -19.65
C LEU A 71 -6.10 -22.21 -21.01
N ASN A 72 -5.76 -22.92 -22.11
CA ASN A 72 -6.25 -22.60 -23.45
C ASN A 72 -7.76 -22.76 -23.63
N ARG A 73 -8.42 -23.47 -22.69
CA ARG A 73 -9.87 -23.69 -22.70
C ARG A 73 -10.69 -22.49 -22.22
N PHE A 74 -10.05 -21.51 -21.59
CA PHE A 74 -10.73 -20.32 -21.10
C PHE A 74 -10.73 -19.22 -22.17
N ASN A 75 -11.87 -18.55 -22.29
CA ASN A 75 -11.97 -17.23 -22.91
C ASN A 75 -11.55 -16.14 -21.89
N SER A 76 -11.64 -14.87 -22.28
CA SER A 76 -11.25 -13.73 -21.43
C SER A 76 -11.95 -13.74 -20.07
N GLN A 77 -13.28 -13.88 -20.07
CA GLN A 77 -14.10 -13.92 -18.86
C GLN A 77 -13.75 -15.13 -17.98
N GLY A 78 -13.61 -16.32 -18.57
CA GLY A 78 -13.24 -17.54 -17.84
C GLY A 78 -11.89 -17.39 -17.15
N LEU A 79 -10.89 -16.81 -17.82
CA LEU A 79 -9.57 -16.56 -17.24
C LEU A 79 -9.64 -15.52 -16.11
N ALA A 80 -10.39 -14.43 -16.31
CA ALA A 80 -10.62 -13.42 -15.29
C ALA A 80 -11.20 -14.02 -14.00
N LEU A 81 -12.25 -14.85 -14.12
CA LEU A 81 -12.88 -15.51 -12.98
C LEU A 81 -11.94 -16.50 -12.28
N VAL A 82 -11.13 -17.25 -13.03
CA VAL A 82 -10.14 -18.18 -12.47
C VAL A 82 -9.10 -17.41 -11.64
N LEU A 83 -8.48 -16.36 -12.21
CA LEU A 83 -7.46 -15.58 -11.51
C LEU A 83 -8.04 -14.86 -10.28
N TRP A 84 -9.25 -14.32 -10.39
CA TRP A 84 -9.93 -13.70 -9.25
C TRP A 84 -10.22 -14.71 -8.13
N ALA A 85 -10.70 -15.90 -8.48
CA ALA A 85 -11.01 -16.94 -7.50
C ALA A 85 -9.76 -17.41 -6.77
N LEU A 86 -8.68 -17.71 -7.50
CA LEU A 86 -7.39 -18.10 -6.93
C LEU A 86 -6.85 -17.02 -5.98
N ALA A 87 -6.94 -15.74 -6.39
CA ALA A 87 -6.52 -14.61 -5.57
C ALA A 87 -7.35 -14.47 -4.28
N ARG A 88 -8.65 -14.77 -4.33
CA ARG A 88 -9.52 -14.75 -3.13
C ARG A 88 -9.29 -15.92 -2.20
N MET A 89 -8.92 -17.08 -2.74
CA MET A 89 -8.56 -18.27 -1.97
C MET A 89 -7.14 -18.19 -1.39
N GLY A 90 -6.40 -17.10 -1.63
CA GLY A 90 -5.04 -16.94 -1.11
C GLY A 90 -4.01 -17.86 -1.78
N TYR A 91 -4.25 -18.25 -3.03
CA TYR A 91 -3.31 -19.10 -3.76
C TYR A 91 -2.01 -18.35 -4.11
N GLU A 92 -0.88 -18.98 -3.80
CA GLU A 92 0.44 -18.48 -4.19
C GLU A 92 0.89 -19.07 -5.55
N PRO A 93 1.07 -18.24 -6.60
CA PRO A 93 1.32 -18.72 -7.94
C PRO A 93 2.76 -19.23 -8.13
N THR A 94 2.90 -20.43 -8.67
CA THR A 94 4.23 -20.92 -9.10
C THR A 94 4.79 -20.08 -10.26
N PRO A 95 6.12 -20.00 -10.41
CA PRO A 95 6.73 -19.33 -11.57
C PRO A 95 6.25 -19.90 -12.90
N ARG A 96 6.07 -21.23 -12.99
CA ARG A 96 5.52 -21.90 -14.17
C ARG A 96 4.10 -21.44 -14.49
N PHE A 97 3.21 -21.39 -13.49
CA PHE A 97 1.84 -20.91 -13.70
C PHE A 97 1.83 -19.45 -14.17
N THR A 98 2.66 -18.60 -13.57
CA THR A 98 2.83 -17.19 -13.98
C THR A 98 3.23 -17.07 -15.44
N SER A 99 4.25 -17.81 -15.88
CA SER A 99 4.69 -17.83 -17.28
C SER A 99 3.61 -18.37 -18.23
N MET A 100 2.79 -19.32 -17.79
CA MET A 100 1.69 -19.85 -18.60
C MET A 100 0.56 -18.84 -18.79
N VAL A 101 0.18 -18.10 -17.74
CA VAL A 101 -0.83 -17.03 -17.86
C VAL A 101 -0.31 -15.92 -18.77
N HIS A 102 0.97 -15.54 -18.63
CA HIS A 102 1.62 -14.58 -19.52
C HIS A 102 1.60 -15.05 -20.98
N THR A 103 2.07 -16.27 -21.24
CA THR A 103 2.09 -16.87 -22.58
C THR A 103 0.67 -16.96 -23.17
N HIS A 104 -0.31 -17.30 -22.34
CA HIS A 104 -1.70 -17.36 -22.77
C HIS A 104 -2.21 -15.99 -23.21
N LEU A 105 -1.98 -14.93 -22.45
CA LEU A 105 -2.42 -13.57 -22.81
C LEU A 105 -1.65 -13.00 -24.01
N MET A 106 -0.35 -13.27 -24.09
CA MET A 106 0.55 -12.77 -25.13
C MET A 106 0.61 -13.65 -26.38
N ARG A 107 -0.22 -14.71 -26.47
CA ARG A 107 -0.18 -15.65 -27.58
C ARG A 107 -0.49 -14.93 -28.91
N ALA A 108 0.53 -14.87 -29.77
CA ALA A 108 0.40 -14.35 -31.13
C ALA A 108 -0.50 -15.26 -31.98
N GLY A 109 -1.34 -14.65 -32.82
CA GLY A 109 -2.03 -15.35 -33.90
C GLY A 109 -1.09 -15.59 -35.10
N PRO A 110 -1.46 -16.47 -36.05
CA PRO A 110 -0.64 -16.79 -37.23
C PRO A 110 -0.25 -15.58 -38.10
N SER A 111 -0.96 -14.46 -37.97
CA SER A 111 -0.81 -13.23 -38.75
C SER A 111 -0.40 -12.02 -37.93
N TRP A 112 0.18 -12.20 -36.73
CA TRP A 112 0.56 -11.11 -35.83
C TRP A 112 1.90 -10.45 -36.20
N PRO A 113 1.92 -9.24 -36.80
CA PRO A 113 3.15 -8.61 -37.23
C PRO A 113 3.47 -7.41 -36.34
N SER A 114 4.54 -7.50 -35.55
CA SER A 114 5.19 -6.35 -34.89
C SER A 114 4.33 -5.50 -33.93
N THR A 115 4.98 -4.50 -33.34
CA THR A 115 4.80 -3.88 -32.01
C THR A 115 3.54 -3.03 -31.78
N ASP A 116 2.71 -2.77 -32.79
CA ASP A 116 1.71 -1.68 -32.74
C ASP A 116 0.24 -2.11 -32.56
N SER A 117 -0.04 -3.41 -32.54
CA SER A 117 -1.40 -3.92 -32.32
C SER A 117 -1.54 -4.60 -30.94
N LEU A 118 -2.77 -4.84 -30.46
CA LEU A 118 -3.04 -5.65 -29.25
C LEU A 118 -3.09 -7.18 -29.50
N PRO A 119 -2.35 -8.02 -28.75
CA PRO A 119 -2.41 -9.48 -28.91
C PRO A 119 -3.87 -9.99 -28.95
N PRO A 120 -4.22 -10.96 -29.83
CA PRO A 120 -5.62 -11.31 -30.09
C PRO A 120 -6.45 -11.64 -28.85
N ARG A 121 -5.85 -12.31 -27.86
CA ARG A 121 -6.52 -12.65 -26.59
C ARG A 121 -6.78 -11.44 -25.71
N ILE A 122 -5.87 -10.45 -25.70
CA ILE A 122 -6.08 -9.19 -24.98
C ILE A 122 -7.08 -8.30 -25.73
N ALA A 123 -7.02 -8.27 -27.06
CA ALA A 123 -7.96 -7.54 -27.90
C ALA A 123 -9.42 -8.01 -27.69
N ALA A 124 -9.61 -9.31 -27.48
CA ALA A 124 -10.90 -9.93 -27.23
C ALA A 124 -11.49 -9.71 -25.82
N CYS A 125 -10.68 -9.28 -24.84
CA CYS A 125 -11.19 -8.95 -23.51
C CYS A 125 -12.12 -7.72 -23.58
N ASN A 126 -13.10 -7.61 -22.69
CA ASN A 126 -13.73 -6.31 -22.40
C ASN A 126 -13.00 -5.62 -21.23
N GLY A 127 -13.38 -4.38 -20.89
CA GLY A 127 -12.80 -3.67 -19.75
C GLY A 127 -12.85 -4.41 -18.41
N ILE A 128 -13.97 -5.06 -18.11
CA ILE A 128 -14.20 -5.78 -16.85
C ILE A 128 -13.26 -6.98 -16.74
N ASP A 129 -13.09 -7.72 -17.84
CA ASP A 129 -12.18 -8.86 -17.91
C ASP A 129 -10.74 -8.41 -17.61
N VAL A 130 -10.27 -7.32 -18.25
CA VAL A 130 -8.91 -6.83 -18.04
C VAL A 130 -8.71 -6.32 -16.61
N ALA A 131 -9.66 -5.55 -16.07
CA ALA A 131 -9.60 -5.08 -14.69
C ALA A 131 -9.52 -6.24 -13.69
N THR A 132 -10.31 -7.29 -13.91
CA THR A 132 -10.36 -8.48 -13.05
C THR A 132 -9.10 -9.33 -13.16
N ILE A 133 -8.55 -9.50 -14.38
CA ILE A 133 -7.26 -10.17 -14.61
C ILE A 133 -6.15 -9.43 -13.87
N MET A 134 -6.07 -8.10 -14.02
CA MET A 134 -5.06 -7.29 -13.34
C MET A 134 -5.19 -7.39 -11.83
N TYR A 135 -6.41 -7.29 -11.29
CA TYR A 135 -6.66 -7.48 -9.87
C TYR A 135 -6.17 -8.84 -9.36
N GLY A 136 -6.55 -9.93 -10.04
CA GLY A 136 -6.13 -11.29 -9.67
C GLY A 136 -4.61 -11.45 -9.68
N MET A 137 -3.95 -10.95 -10.72
CA MET A 137 -2.49 -10.96 -10.81
C MET A 137 -1.83 -10.14 -9.70
N GLY A 138 -2.35 -8.94 -9.42
CA GLY A 138 -1.80 -8.04 -8.40
C GLY A 138 -1.95 -8.60 -6.99
N ARG A 139 -3.10 -9.21 -6.69
CA ARG A 139 -3.39 -9.84 -5.39
C ARG A 139 -2.63 -11.15 -5.16
N MET A 140 -2.31 -11.88 -6.22
CA MET A 140 -1.43 -13.05 -6.16
C MET A 140 0.06 -12.68 -6.29
N HIS A 141 0.41 -11.39 -6.35
CA HIS A 141 1.78 -10.91 -6.50
C HIS A 141 2.55 -11.51 -7.69
N MET A 142 1.84 -11.74 -8.80
CA MET A 142 2.41 -12.31 -10.02
C MET A 142 3.40 -11.35 -10.69
N HIS A 143 4.48 -11.90 -11.25
CA HIS A 143 5.42 -11.10 -12.05
C HIS A 143 4.81 -10.74 -13.41
N VAL A 144 4.65 -9.44 -13.68
CA VAL A 144 4.14 -8.90 -14.95
C VAL A 144 5.28 -8.26 -15.74
N THR A 145 5.49 -8.69 -16.98
CA THR A 145 6.50 -8.10 -17.87
C THR A 145 6.04 -6.73 -18.39
N PRO A 146 6.96 -5.83 -18.76
CA PRO A 146 6.62 -4.56 -19.40
C PRO A 146 5.69 -4.70 -20.61
N ASN A 147 5.94 -5.68 -21.50
CA ASN A 147 5.13 -5.87 -22.72
C ASN A 147 3.67 -6.25 -22.41
N LEU A 148 3.47 -7.17 -21.46
CA LEU A 148 2.13 -7.55 -21.01
C LEU A 148 1.41 -6.35 -20.37
N LEU A 149 2.10 -5.60 -19.49
CA LEU A 149 1.51 -4.42 -18.87
C LEU A 149 1.10 -3.38 -19.93
N THR A 150 1.96 -3.08 -20.89
CA THR A 150 1.68 -2.15 -22.00
C THR A 150 0.46 -2.59 -22.79
N ALA A 151 0.35 -3.88 -23.16
CA ALA A 151 -0.81 -4.38 -23.90
C ALA A 151 -2.12 -4.27 -23.09
N LEU A 152 -2.10 -4.61 -21.79
CA LEU A 152 -3.27 -4.46 -20.91
C LEU A 152 -3.67 -2.99 -20.76
N LEU A 153 -2.71 -2.08 -20.62
CA LEU A 153 -2.97 -0.64 -20.49
C LEU A 153 -3.49 -0.01 -21.79
N ILE A 154 -2.98 -0.41 -22.96
CA ILE A 154 -3.50 0.04 -24.25
C ILE A 154 -4.96 -0.39 -24.38
N LYS A 155 -5.29 -1.65 -24.08
CA LYS A 155 -6.67 -2.13 -24.10
C LYS A 155 -7.55 -1.38 -23.11
N LEU A 156 -7.11 -1.27 -21.85
CA LEU A 156 -7.89 -0.58 -20.82
C LEU A 156 -8.13 0.87 -21.13
N LYS A 157 -7.19 1.60 -21.74
CA LYS A 157 -7.35 3.02 -22.08
C LYS A 157 -8.66 3.27 -22.84
N HIS A 158 -9.04 2.38 -23.75
CA HIS A 158 -10.28 2.48 -24.52
C HIS A 158 -11.53 2.00 -23.77
N GLU A 159 -11.35 1.17 -22.75
CA GLU A 159 -12.42 0.53 -21.97
C GLU A 159 -12.71 1.21 -20.64
N VAL A 160 -11.82 2.11 -20.14
CA VAL A 160 -12.03 2.88 -18.90
C VAL A 160 -13.42 3.53 -18.83
N PRO A 161 -13.98 4.09 -19.93
CA PRO A 161 -15.35 4.63 -19.91
C PRO A 161 -16.44 3.63 -19.49
N GLY A 162 -16.25 2.34 -19.71
CA GLY A 162 -17.19 1.29 -19.33
C GLY A 162 -17.00 0.78 -17.90
N LEU A 163 -15.94 1.18 -17.21
CA LEU A 163 -15.64 0.70 -15.86
C LEU A 163 -16.46 1.42 -14.79
N ASP A 164 -16.88 0.65 -13.79
CA ASP A 164 -17.44 1.19 -12.55
C ASP A 164 -16.32 1.62 -11.56
N PRO A 165 -16.63 2.41 -10.52
CA PRO A 165 -15.65 2.84 -9.52
C PRO A 165 -14.81 1.72 -8.89
N ALA A 166 -15.42 0.56 -8.61
CA ALA A 166 -14.74 -0.57 -8.00
C ALA A 166 -13.74 -1.23 -8.96
N GLN A 167 -14.07 -1.31 -10.24
CA GLN A 167 -13.16 -1.78 -11.27
C GLN A 167 -12.02 -0.77 -11.49
N MET A 168 -12.32 0.53 -11.46
CA MET A 168 -11.32 1.58 -11.58
C MET A 168 -10.31 1.54 -10.42
N SER A 169 -10.79 1.44 -9.17
CA SER A 169 -9.95 1.35 -7.97
C SER A 169 -9.08 0.09 -7.99
N ASN A 170 -9.66 -1.06 -8.38
CA ASN A 170 -8.93 -2.32 -8.54
C ASN A 170 -7.81 -2.25 -9.59
N VAL A 171 -8.02 -1.55 -10.71
CA VAL A 171 -6.99 -1.38 -11.75
C VAL A 171 -5.80 -0.61 -11.21
N VAL A 172 -6.00 0.56 -10.59
CA VAL A 172 -4.86 1.34 -10.06
C VAL A 172 -4.20 0.63 -8.88
N TRP A 173 -4.97 -0.07 -8.05
CA TRP A 173 -4.41 -0.90 -6.99
C TRP A 173 -3.50 -2.01 -7.55
N ALA A 174 -3.95 -2.73 -8.59
CA ALA A 174 -3.12 -3.73 -9.25
C ALA A 174 -1.83 -3.15 -9.84
N LEU A 175 -1.91 -1.95 -10.44
CA LEU A 175 -0.73 -1.23 -10.95
C LEU A 175 0.28 -0.92 -9.84
N ALA A 176 -0.19 -0.49 -8.67
CA ALA A 176 0.67 -0.28 -7.51
C ALA A 176 1.37 -1.58 -7.08
N GLN A 177 0.66 -2.71 -7.07
CA GLN A 177 1.25 -4.01 -6.74
C GLN A 177 2.31 -4.45 -7.77
N PHE A 178 2.06 -4.23 -9.06
CA PHE A 178 3.04 -4.54 -10.10
C PHE A 178 4.31 -3.70 -9.96
N GLN A 179 4.17 -2.40 -9.67
CA GLN A 179 5.30 -1.50 -9.47
C GLN A 179 6.10 -1.84 -8.21
N VAL A 180 5.46 -2.32 -7.14
CA VAL A 180 6.18 -2.83 -5.96
C VAL A 180 7.04 -4.03 -6.32
N LYS A 181 6.54 -4.97 -7.13
CA LYS A 181 7.30 -6.16 -7.53
C LYS A 181 8.39 -5.87 -8.56
N ASN A 182 8.14 -4.89 -9.44
CA ASN A 182 9.08 -4.44 -10.45
C ASN A 182 9.07 -2.90 -10.54
N PRO A 183 9.95 -2.22 -9.79
CA PRO A 183 10.02 -0.75 -9.74
C PRO A 183 10.33 -0.08 -11.08
N LEU A 184 10.80 -0.83 -12.08
CA LEU A 184 11.06 -0.32 -13.42
C LEU A 184 9.78 -0.23 -14.28
N LEU A 185 8.68 -0.85 -13.85
CA LEU A 185 7.40 -0.73 -14.54
C LEU A 185 6.88 0.71 -14.42
N ARG A 186 6.61 1.33 -15.57
CA ARG A 186 6.06 2.68 -15.67
C ARG A 186 4.64 2.61 -16.22
N VAL A 187 3.73 3.33 -15.58
CA VAL A 187 2.38 3.56 -16.10
C VAL A 187 2.44 4.75 -17.06
N HIS A 188 1.99 4.54 -18.30
CA HIS A 188 2.06 5.58 -19.32
C HIS A 188 1.17 6.79 -18.96
N PRO A 189 1.67 8.05 -19.07
CA PRO A 189 0.90 9.24 -18.71
C PRO A 189 -0.46 9.36 -19.41
N SER A 190 -0.58 8.89 -20.66
CA SER A 190 -1.85 8.94 -21.39
C SER A 190 -2.95 8.06 -20.77
N PHE A 191 -2.57 6.94 -20.14
CA PHE A 191 -3.54 6.10 -19.42
C PHE A 191 -4.00 6.81 -18.16
N LEU A 192 -3.08 7.41 -17.39
CA LEU A 192 -3.41 8.17 -16.18
C LEU A 192 -4.32 9.37 -16.50
N ALA A 193 -4.07 10.10 -17.58
CA ALA A 193 -4.93 11.20 -18.01
C ALA A 193 -6.37 10.74 -18.30
N GLN A 194 -6.54 9.61 -18.99
CA GLN A 194 -7.85 9.02 -19.25
C GLN A 194 -8.50 8.53 -17.96
N PHE A 195 -7.74 7.84 -17.10
CA PHE A 195 -8.20 7.36 -15.80
C PHE A 195 -8.74 8.50 -14.94
N PHE A 196 -7.95 9.57 -14.75
CA PHE A 196 -8.37 10.72 -13.95
C PHE A 196 -9.60 11.41 -14.54
N SER A 197 -9.69 11.55 -15.87
CA SER A 197 -10.87 12.14 -16.53
C SER A 197 -12.13 11.32 -16.26
N MET A 198 -12.06 9.99 -16.39
CA MET A 198 -13.23 9.13 -16.17
C MET A 198 -13.57 8.97 -14.69
N ALA A 199 -12.57 8.99 -13.81
CA ALA A 199 -12.75 8.91 -12.36
C ALA A 199 -13.39 10.19 -11.83
N TYR A 200 -12.94 11.35 -12.34
CA TYR A 200 -13.54 12.65 -12.02
C TYR A 200 -15.04 12.69 -12.31
N LEU A 201 -15.45 12.18 -13.47
CA LEU A 201 -16.86 12.14 -13.90
C LEU A 201 -17.74 11.18 -13.11
N ARG A 202 -17.16 10.27 -12.32
CA ARG A 202 -17.89 9.23 -11.55
C ARG A 202 -17.65 9.33 -10.06
N LEU A 203 -16.96 10.37 -9.60
CA LEU A 203 -16.44 10.46 -8.24
C LEU A 203 -17.56 10.43 -7.19
N ASP A 204 -18.73 10.95 -7.56
CA ASP A 204 -19.99 10.85 -6.80
C ASP A 204 -20.39 9.40 -6.47
N ARG A 205 -20.05 8.45 -7.33
CA ARG A 205 -20.37 7.02 -7.18
C ARG A 205 -19.28 6.19 -6.51
N PHE A 206 -18.09 6.76 -6.28
CA PHE A 206 -17.05 6.07 -5.54
C PHE A 206 -17.53 5.84 -4.11
N THR A 207 -17.38 4.62 -3.61
CA THR A 207 -17.61 4.30 -2.18
C THR A 207 -16.43 4.75 -1.34
N HIS A 208 -16.58 4.81 0.00
CA HIS A 208 -15.45 5.05 0.92
C HIS A 208 -14.27 4.10 0.65
N HIS A 209 -14.58 2.83 0.33
CA HIS A 209 -13.60 1.82 -0.05
C HIS A 209 -12.83 2.18 -1.32
N ASP A 210 -13.56 2.57 -2.38
CA ASP A 210 -12.95 2.94 -3.66
C ASP A 210 -12.05 4.17 -3.54
N LEU A 211 -12.47 5.14 -2.73
CA LEU A 211 -11.69 6.36 -2.46
C LEU A 211 -10.37 6.01 -1.78
N ALA A 212 -10.43 5.26 -0.68
CA ALA A 212 -9.25 4.86 0.09
C ALA A 212 -8.29 4.00 -0.75
N MET A 213 -8.81 3.03 -1.51
CA MET A 213 -8.01 2.18 -2.38
C MET A 213 -7.34 2.97 -3.51
N THR A 214 -8.10 3.87 -4.15
CA THR A 214 -7.58 4.71 -5.25
C THR A 214 -6.49 5.65 -4.76
N SER A 215 -6.72 6.37 -3.65
CA SER A 215 -5.71 7.30 -3.11
C SER A 215 -4.47 6.55 -2.67
N TRP A 216 -4.62 5.40 -2.00
CA TRP A 216 -3.49 4.59 -1.57
C TRP A 216 -2.66 4.13 -2.77
N ALA A 217 -3.31 3.62 -3.81
CA ALA A 217 -2.63 3.14 -5.00
C ALA A 217 -1.85 4.26 -5.71
N LEU A 218 -2.48 5.43 -5.90
CA LEU A 218 -1.83 6.59 -6.53
C LEU A 218 -0.63 7.10 -5.69
N ALA A 219 -0.79 7.21 -4.37
CA ALA A 219 0.27 7.60 -3.46
C ALA A 219 1.43 6.58 -3.47
N LYS A 220 1.12 5.27 -3.50
CA LYS A 220 2.11 4.19 -3.57
C LYS A 220 2.90 4.22 -4.88
N MET A 221 2.24 4.50 -6.00
CA MET A 221 2.89 4.65 -7.32
C MET A 221 3.63 5.99 -7.48
N ARG A 222 3.53 6.89 -6.49
CA ARG A 222 4.06 8.27 -6.55
C ARG A 222 3.47 9.07 -7.71
N VAL A 223 2.19 8.85 -8.00
CA VAL A 223 1.42 9.60 -9.00
C VAL A 223 0.69 10.73 -8.31
N GLN A 224 1.02 11.97 -8.66
CA GLN A 224 0.32 13.14 -8.14
C GLN A 224 -1.02 13.33 -8.88
N PRO A 225 -2.18 13.32 -8.18
CA PRO A 225 -3.45 13.59 -8.82
C PRO A 225 -3.53 15.03 -9.33
N PRO A 226 -4.14 15.30 -10.50
CA PRO A 226 -4.36 16.66 -10.98
C PRO A 226 -5.19 17.48 -9.98
N ALA A 227 -4.87 18.77 -9.82
CA ALA A 227 -5.51 19.63 -8.83
C ALA A 227 -7.06 19.62 -8.89
N PRO A 228 -7.71 19.69 -10.07
CA PRO A 228 -9.18 19.62 -10.15
C PRO A 228 -9.75 18.29 -9.62
N PHE A 229 -9.08 17.18 -9.91
CA PHE A 229 -9.45 15.87 -9.39
C PHE A 229 -9.27 15.81 -7.88
N LEU A 230 -8.13 16.28 -7.36
CA LEU A 230 -7.82 16.25 -5.94
C LEU A 230 -8.82 17.08 -5.13
N SER A 231 -9.21 18.27 -5.60
CA SER A 231 -10.25 19.07 -4.95
C SER A 231 -11.62 18.40 -4.92
N ALA A 232 -12.02 17.73 -6.01
CA ALA A 232 -13.28 16.98 -6.04
C ALA A 232 -13.22 15.71 -5.17
N PHE A 233 -12.07 15.03 -5.15
CA PHE A 233 -11.81 13.85 -4.35
C PHE A 233 -11.93 14.16 -2.87
N LEU A 234 -11.33 15.25 -2.41
CA LEU A 234 -11.46 15.70 -1.02
C LEU A 234 -12.92 15.95 -0.62
N ARG A 235 -13.69 16.68 -1.44
CA ARG A 235 -15.12 16.89 -1.17
C ARG A 235 -15.89 15.58 -1.08
N ARG A 236 -15.56 14.61 -1.92
CA ARG A 236 -16.20 13.29 -1.89
C ARG A 236 -15.80 12.49 -0.64
N VAL A 237 -14.54 12.57 -0.21
CA VAL A 237 -14.06 11.97 1.04
C VAL A 237 -14.78 12.60 2.23
N GLU A 238 -14.90 13.93 2.27
CA GLU A 238 -15.67 14.66 3.29
C GLU A 238 -17.12 14.19 3.37
N GLN A 239 -17.77 14.01 2.22
CA GLN A 239 -19.16 13.51 2.18
C GLN A 239 -19.31 12.07 2.68
N ALA A 240 -18.27 11.23 2.57
CA ALA A 240 -18.29 9.84 3.03
C ALA A 240 -17.60 9.62 4.37
N GLY A 241 -17.04 10.65 5.03
CA GLY A 241 -16.08 10.50 6.12
C GLY A 241 -16.56 9.57 7.24
N ALA A 242 -17.84 9.66 7.62
CA ALA A 242 -18.47 8.80 8.61
C ALA A 242 -18.60 7.30 8.24
N GLU A 243 -18.49 6.95 6.95
CA GLU A 243 -18.59 5.55 6.47
C GLU A 243 -17.25 4.82 6.49
N PHE A 244 -16.12 5.54 6.63
CA PHE A 244 -14.79 4.95 6.54
C PHE A 244 -14.54 3.98 7.71
N SER A 245 -13.99 2.82 7.37
CA SER A 245 -13.37 1.97 8.36
C SER A 245 -12.02 2.54 8.83
N PRO A 246 -11.57 2.21 10.06
CA PRO A 246 -10.18 2.26 10.52
C PRO A 246 -9.08 2.24 9.47
N GLN A 247 -9.02 1.14 8.72
CA GLN A 247 -7.99 0.91 7.73
C GLN A 247 -8.10 1.90 6.57
N GLU A 248 -9.32 2.22 6.15
CA GLU A 248 -9.58 3.19 5.08
C GLU A 248 -9.23 4.62 5.53
N VAL A 249 -9.49 4.99 6.79
CA VAL A 249 -9.04 6.25 7.39
C VAL A 249 -7.51 6.32 7.33
N SER A 250 -6.81 5.30 7.84
CA SER A 250 -5.34 5.26 7.84
C SER A 250 -4.76 5.41 6.43
N ASN A 251 -5.29 4.63 5.47
CA ASN A 251 -4.87 4.70 4.07
C ASN A 251 -5.13 6.08 3.45
N THR A 252 -6.27 6.70 3.75
CA THR A 252 -6.65 7.99 3.18
C THR A 252 -5.77 9.11 3.74
N ILE A 253 -5.62 9.21 5.07
CA ILE A 253 -4.74 10.23 5.69
C ILE A 253 -3.30 10.07 5.19
N TRP A 254 -2.79 8.83 5.12
CA TRP A 254 -1.47 8.55 4.59
C TRP A 254 -1.31 9.01 3.14
N SER A 255 -2.31 8.75 2.29
CA SER A 255 -2.29 9.16 0.89
C SER A 255 -2.31 10.68 0.74
N LEU A 256 -3.17 11.36 1.50
CA LEU A 256 -3.27 12.82 1.48
C LEU A 256 -1.97 13.49 1.95
N ALA A 257 -1.34 12.97 3.00
CA ALA A 257 -0.02 13.43 3.43
C ALA A 257 1.03 13.26 2.32
N ARG A 258 1.01 12.15 1.57
CA ARG A 258 1.90 11.95 0.41
C ARG A 258 1.61 12.88 -0.77
N PHE A 259 0.36 13.26 -0.96
CA PHE A 259 -0.01 14.27 -1.96
C PHE A 259 0.33 15.70 -1.53
N GLY A 260 0.78 15.91 -0.29
CA GLY A 260 1.04 17.24 0.27
C GLY A 260 -0.24 18.03 0.56
N VAL A 261 -1.34 17.32 0.86
CA VAL A 261 -2.65 17.93 1.11
C VAL A 261 -3.08 17.66 2.55
N ALA A 262 -3.45 18.73 3.26
CA ALA A 262 -4.06 18.64 4.58
C ALA A 262 -5.60 18.46 4.44
N PRO A 263 -6.19 17.45 5.11
CA PRO A 263 -7.64 17.35 5.26
C PRO A 263 -8.21 18.58 6.00
N SER A 264 -9.49 18.88 5.79
CA SER A 264 -10.18 19.90 6.59
C SER A 264 -10.28 19.50 8.06
N SER A 265 -10.40 20.49 8.96
CA SER A 265 -10.58 20.22 10.38
C SER A 265 -11.84 19.39 10.67
N GLY A 266 -12.93 19.63 9.92
CA GLY A 266 -14.16 18.85 10.02
C GLY A 266 -13.94 17.37 9.70
N LEU A 267 -13.30 17.07 8.57
CA LEU A 267 -12.96 15.69 8.19
C LEU A 267 -12.05 15.01 9.21
N MET A 268 -11.07 15.75 9.76
CA MET A 268 -10.20 15.21 10.81
C MET A 268 -10.97 14.83 12.07
N VAL A 269 -11.94 15.64 12.49
CA VAL A 269 -12.82 15.31 13.62
C VAL A 269 -13.60 14.02 13.33
N GLU A 270 -14.18 13.88 12.14
CA GLU A 270 -14.87 12.64 11.75
C GLU A 270 -13.95 11.42 11.76
N PHE A 271 -12.74 11.55 11.25
CA PHE A 271 -11.74 10.48 11.26
C PHE A 271 -11.29 10.10 12.69
N PHE A 272 -11.09 11.06 13.58
CA PHE A 272 -10.79 10.75 14.98
C PHE A 272 -11.98 10.05 15.65
N VAL A 273 -13.21 10.51 15.43
CA VAL A 273 -14.43 9.85 15.95
C VAL A 273 -14.59 8.43 15.41
N ALA A 274 -14.36 8.22 14.11
CA ALA A 274 -14.46 6.92 13.46
C ALA A 274 -13.42 5.91 13.97
N THR A 275 -12.29 6.39 14.49
CA THR A 275 -11.17 5.56 14.94
C THR A 275 -11.09 5.36 16.45
N ASP A 276 -11.55 6.31 17.27
CA ASP A 276 -11.44 6.35 18.75
C ASP A 276 -11.69 4.98 19.41
N LYS A 277 -12.82 4.34 19.13
CA LYS A 277 -13.20 3.05 19.75
C LYS A 277 -12.72 1.81 19.01
N ARG A 278 -11.94 1.98 17.94
CA ARG A 278 -11.55 0.91 17.03
C ARG A 278 -10.04 0.73 16.92
N LEU A 279 -9.23 1.58 17.55
CA LEU A 279 -7.76 1.53 17.49
C LEU A 279 -7.18 0.15 17.84
N SER A 280 -7.76 -0.56 18.80
CA SER A 280 -7.33 -1.92 19.17
C SER A 280 -7.51 -2.96 18.06
N SER A 281 -8.44 -2.73 17.12
CA SER A 281 -8.70 -3.62 15.98
C SER A 281 -7.74 -3.41 14.81
N PHE A 282 -6.97 -2.33 14.81
CA PHE A 282 -6.01 -2.05 13.75
C PHE A 282 -4.84 -3.03 13.83
N LYS A 283 -4.28 -3.34 12.66
CA LYS A 283 -2.99 -4.02 12.56
C LYS A 283 -1.84 -3.05 12.88
N PRO A 284 -0.68 -3.54 13.35
CA PRO A 284 0.51 -2.72 13.61
C PRO A 284 0.90 -1.79 12.45
N GLN A 285 0.84 -2.30 11.22
CA GLN A 285 1.14 -1.51 10.02
C GLN A 285 0.18 -0.34 9.82
N GLU A 286 -1.10 -0.52 10.14
CA GLU A 286 -2.13 0.51 9.97
C GLU A 286 -2.01 1.60 11.05
N LEU A 287 -1.65 1.21 12.29
CA LEU A 287 -1.37 2.14 13.40
C LEU A 287 -0.14 3.00 13.11
N SER A 288 0.97 2.37 12.69
CA SER A 288 2.21 3.10 12.35
C SER A 288 2.04 4.03 11.15
N ALA A 289 1.33 3.60 10.10
CA ALA A 289 1.03 4.45 8.94
C ALA A 289 0.15 5.65 9.33
N MET A 290 -0.85 5.43 10.18
CA MET A 290 -1.73 6.49 10.67
C MET A 290 -0.96 7.50 11.53
N ALA A 291 -0.16 7.04 12.50
CA ALA A 291 0.65 7.93 13.33
C ALA A 291 1.61 8.77 12.49
N TRP A 292 2.33 8.14 11.56
CA TRP A 292 3.22 8.86 10.64
C TRP A 292 2.48 9.92 9.84
N ALA A 293 1.30 9.61 9.31
CA ALA A 293 0.53 10.52 8.48
C ALA A 293 -0.04 11.70 9.29
N LEU A 294 -0.53 11.44 10.51
CA LEU A 294 -1.01 12.47 11.44
C LEU A 294 0.12 13.41 11.84
N ALA A 295 1.27 12.85 12.24
CA ALA A 295 2.48 13.61 12.55
C ALA A 295 2.92 14.49 11.38
N ARG A 296 2.98 13.92 10.16
CA ARG A 296 3.37 14.63 8.95
C ARG A 296 2.41 15.77 8.58
N GLY A 297 1.11 15.57 8.80
CA GLY A 297 0.08 16.58 8.61
C GLY A 297 0.00 17.62 9.73
N GLY A 298 0.82 17.48 10.79
CA GLY A 298 0.76 18.37 11.97
C GLY A 298 -0.52 18.22 12.78
N HIS A 299 -1.22 17.10 12.64
CA HIS A 299 -2.46 16.84 13.36
C HIS A 299 -2.17 16.28 14.75
N LYS A 300 -2.65 16.98 15.77
CA LYS A 300 -2.53 16.57 17.17
C LYS A 300 -3.86 16.01 17.64
N PRO A 301 -3.94 14.71 17.96
CA PRO A 301 -5.15 14.13 18.54
C PRO A 301 -5.41 14.71 19.94
N ASP A 302 -6.64 14.57 20.42
CA ASP A 302 -6.96 14.89 21.81
C ASP A 302 -6.37 13.85 22.78
N ARG A 303 -6.40 14.19 24.07
CA ARG A 303 -5.85 13.34 25.13
C ARG A 303 -6.45 11.94 25.15
N ARG A 304 -7.76 11.82 24.93
CA ARG A 304 -8.47 10.54 25.02
C ARG A 304 -8.03 9.61 23.89
N TRP A 305 -8.03 10.11 22.67
CA TRP A 305 -7.56 9.35 21.52
C TRP A 305 -6.08 8.97 21.68
N SER A 306 -5.26 9.88 22.20
CA SER A 306 -3.84 9.61 22.50
C SER A 306 -3.66 8.47 23.50
N GLU A 307 -4.43 8.45 24.59
CA GLU A 307 -4.38 7.39 25.61
C GLU A 307 -4.80 6.04 25.03
N GLU A 308 -5.89 5.98 24.26
CA GLU A 308 -6.34 4.76 23.59
C GLU A 308 -5.34 4.25 22.54
N PHE A 309 -4.72 5.16 21.78
CA PHE A 309 -3.70 4.81 20.80
C PHE A 309 -2.44 4.23 21.46
N LEU A 310 -1.97 4.82 22.56
CA LEU A 310 -0.83 4.31 23.32
C LEU A 310 -1.16 2.95 23.96
N HIS A 311 -2.37 2.79 24.48
CA HIS A 311 -2.84 1.52 25.05
C HIS A 311 -2.91 0.42 23.98
N ALA A 312 -3.53 0.69 22.82
CA ALA A 312 -3.63 -0.24 21.70
C ALA A 312 -2.26 -0.66 21.16
N THR A 313 -1.32 0.29 21.06
CA THR A 313 0.02 0.03 20.52
C THR A 313 0.92 -0.70 21.52
N PHE A 314 0.78 -0.47 22.83
CA PHE A 314 1.59 -1.11 23.87
C PHE A 314 1.62 -2.64 23.73
N HIS A 315 0.45 -3.26 23.60
CA HIS A 315 0.32 -4.72 23.48
C HIS A 315 0.78 -5.26 22.11
N LYS A 316 0.68 -4.42 21.08
CA LYS A 316 1.02 -4.77 19.69
C LYS A 316 2.48 -4.52 19.35
N LEU A 317 3.25 -3.81 20.19
CA LEU A 317 4.66 -3.46 19.93
C LEU A 317 5.49 -4.64 19.38
N PRO A 318 5.43 -5.87 19.95
CA PRO A 318 6.19 -7.01 19.42
C PRO A 318 5.80 -7.47 18.00
N GLU A 319 4.63 -7.06 17.51
CA GLU A 319 4.12 -7.39 16.18
C GLU A 319 4.47 -6.34 15.11
N PHE A 320 5.02 -5.18 15.50
CA PHE A 320 5.43 -4.16 14.54
C PHE A 320 6.65 -4.63 13.75
N SER A 321 6.65 -4.31 12.45
CA SER A 321 7.89 -4.37 11.67
C SER A 321 8.88 -3.31 12.16
N GLN A 322 10.17 -3.50 11.85
CA GLN A 322 11.23 -2.53 12.16
C GLN A 322 10.85 -1.11 11.70
N GLN A 323 10.38 -0.96 10.47
CA GLN A 323 9.94 0.33 9.94
C GLN A 323 8.70 0.87 10.68
N GLY A 324 7.77 -0.01 11.05
CA GLY A 324 6.62 0.36 11.85
C GLY A 324 7.02 0.94 13.21
N LEU A 325 8.02 0.35 13.89
CA LEU A 325 8.57 0.86 15.15
C LEU A 325 9.18 2.27 14.97
N CYS A 326 10.02 2.46 13.94
CA CYS A 326 10.65 3.74 13.65
C CYS A 326 9.63 4.84 13.33
N ASN A 327 8.63 4.54 12.50
CA ASN A 327 7.54 5.46 12.19
C ASN A 327 6.77 5.87 13.45
N MET A 328 6.49 4.90 14.33
CA MET A 328 5.78 5.14 15.58
C MET A 328 6.58 6.07 16.51
N ILE A 329 7.84 5.75 16.81
CA ILE A 329 8.60 6.51 17.80
C ILE A 329 8.91 7.93 17.34
N TRP A 330 9.06 8.14 16.03
CA TRP A 330 9.19 9.46 15.46
C TRP A 330 7.87 10.25 15.50
N ALA A 331 6.74 9.61 15.21
CA ALA A 331 5.46 10.29 15.10
C ALA A 331 4.90 10.80 16.44
N LEU A 332 5.10 10.05 17.53
CA LEU A 332 4.55 10.36 18.85
C LEU A 332 4.89 11.79 19.34
N PRO A 333 6.16 12.22 19.40
CA PRO A 333 6.49 13.59 19.82
C PRO A 333 5.92 14.66 18.86
N MET A 334 5.87 14.37 17.55
CA MET A 334 5.31 15.30 16.55
C MET A 334 3.81 15.52 16.72
N MET A 335 3.10 14.48 17.14
CA MET A 335 1.68 14.52 17.50
C MET A 335 1.44 15.14 18.90
N GLY A 336 2.50 15.50 19.63
CA GLY A 336 2.41 16.01 21.00
C GLY A 336 2.05 14.94 22.03
N MET A 337 2.33 13.68 21.73
CA MET A 337 2.02 12.54 22.59
C MET A 337 3.23 12.17 23.44
N ALA A 338 3.00 11.99 24.74
CA ALA A 338 4.00 11.55 25.71
C ALA A 338 3.66 10.12 26.21
N PRO A 339 4.34 9.08 25.72
CA PRO A 339 4.16 7.71 26.20
C PRO A 339 4.57 7.58 27.66
N THR A 340 3.99 6.60 28.36
CA THR A 340 4.44 6.29 29.74
C THR A 340 5.84 5.67 29.74
N PRO A 341 6.59 5.75 30.84
CA PRO A 341 7.87 5.05 30.97
C PRO A 341 7.76 3.54 30.67
N ALA A 342 6.66 2.90 31.09
CA ALA A 342 6.40 1.49 30.79
C ALA A 342 6.31 1.23 29.28
N TRP A 343 5.63 2.11 28.52
CA TRP A 343 5.56 2.02 27.06
C TRP A 343 6.95 2.18 26.43
N LEU A 344 7.73 3.17 26.87
CA LEU A 344 9.10 3.39 26.36
C LEU A 344 10.03 2.20 26.64
N TYR A 345 9.97 1.60 27.82
CA TYR A 345 10.78 0.40 28.13
C TYR A 345 10.37 -0.80 27.26
N GLN A 346 9.08 -0.99 27.02
CA GLN A 346 8.61 -2.04 26.11
C GLN A 346 9.07 -1.77 24.67
N TYR A 347 9.00 -0.52 24.21
CA TYR A 347 9.52 -0.13 22.90
C TYR A 347 11.02 -0.43 22.78
N VAL A 348 11.82 0.01 23.75
CA VAL A 348 13.28 -0.27 23.79
C VAL A 348 13.53 -1.77 23.70
N LYS A 349 12.87 -2.56 24.55
CA LYS A 349 13.01 -4.03 24.54
C LYS A 349 12.74 -4.66 23.17
N VAL A 350 11.75 -4.16 22.44
CA VAL A 350 11.37 -4.68 21.12
C VAL A 350 12.26 -4.13 20.00
N ALA A 351 12.70 -2.87 20.09
CA ALA A 351 13.48 -2.21 19.05
C ALA A 351 14.97 -2.60 19.07
N THR A 352 15.57 -2.86 20.23
CA THR A 352 17.00 -3.18 20.38
C THR A 352 17.47 -4.31 19.44
N PRO A 353 16.78 -5.47 19.34
CA PRO A 353 17.21 -6.55 18.46
C PRO A 353 17.22 -6.20 16.96
N HIS A 354 16.58 -5.10 16.55
CA HIS A 354 16.46 -4.69 15.16
C HIS A 354 17.47 -3.61 14.74
N MET A 355 18.21 -3.01 15.67
CA MET A 355 19.10 -1.88 15.38
C MET A 355 20.16 -2.19 14.32
N ASP A 356 20.76 -3.38 14.40
CA ASP A 356 21.82 -3.79 13.49
C ASP A 356 21.33 -3.97 12.04
N THR A 357 20.02 -4.21 11.85
CA THR A 357 19.39 -4.37 10.54
C THR A 357 18.68 -3.11 10.05
N MET A 358 18.60 -2.05 10.86
CA MET A 358 18.00 -0.78 10.47
C MET A 358 18.71 -0.16 9.28
N ASN A 359 17.95 0.41 8.34
CA ASN A 359 18.55 1.27 7.33
C ASN A 359 18.87 2.65 7.93
N LYS A 360 19.52 3.54 7.16
CA LYS A 360 19.91 4.88 7.64
C LYS A 360 18.70 5.73 8.04
N ALA A 361 17.63 5.72 7.23
CA ALA A 361 16.41 6.49 7.47
C ALA A 361 15.68 6.01 8.74
N ASP A 362 15.54 4.71 8.91
CA ASP A 362 14.93 4.07 10.09
C ASP A 362 15.70 4.43 11.37
N MET A 363 17.03 4.39 11.31
CA MET A 363 17.88 4.71 12.45
C MET A 363 17.79 6.19 12.84
N VAL A 364 17.74 7.10 11.85
CA VAL A 364 17.50 8.54 12.09
C VAL A 364 16.15 8.76 12.79
N GLN A 365 15.08 8.14 12.29
CA GLN A 365 13.75 8.25 12.91
C GLN A 365 13.74 7.75 14.35
N LEU A 366 14.40 6.61 14.63
CA LEU A 366 14.51 6.06 15.97
C LEU A 366 15.20 7.03 16.92
N VAL A 367 16.38 7.52 16.53
CA VAL A 367 17.21 8.39 17.37
C VAL A 367 16.52 9.73 17.62
N VAL A 368 15.95 10.35 16.59
CA VAL A 368 15.21 11.61 16.71
C VAL A 368 13.99 11.46 17.61
N GLY A 369 13.18 10.43 17.37
CA GLY A 369 11.96 10.18 18.15
C GLY A 369 12.27 9.95 19.63
N LEU A 370 13.22 9.08 19.95
CA LEU A 370 13.60 8.79 21.33
C LEU A 370 14.28 9.97 22.02
N THR A 371 15.10 10.75 21.31
CA THR A 371 15.71 11.97 21.87
C THR A 371 14.60 12.96 22.27
N ALA A 372 13.67 13.23 21.37
CA ALA A 372 12.56 14.14 21.63
C ALA A 372 11.65 13.68 22.78
N LEU A 373 11.41 12.37 22.90
CA LEU A 373 10.62 11.80 24.00
C LEU A 373 11.40 11.81 25.33
N SER A 374 12.69 11.49 25.32
CA SER A 374 13.52 11.52 26.54
C SER A 374 13.61 12.91 27.16
N ALA A 375 13.61 13.97 26.33
CA ALA A 375 13.62 15.36 26.80
C ALA A 375 12.31 15.76 27.51
N GLN A 376 11.22 15.01 27.33
CA GLN A 376 9.92 15.26 27.98
C GLN A 376 9.81 14.61 29.37
N HIS A 377 10.81 13.84 29.79
CA HIS A 377 10.80 13.12 31.07
C HIS A 377 11.95 13.60 31.97
N ASP A 378 11.61 14.22 33.10
CA ASP A 378 12.58 14.77 34.07
C ASP A 378 13.38 13.71 34.88
N GLY A 379 13.28 12.40 34.56
CA GLY A 379 13.98 11.36 35.32
C GLY A 379 14.11 9.98 34.66
N GLY A 380 15.26 9.33 34.90
CA GLY A 380 15.40 7.88 35.03
C GLY A 380 15.22 6.98 33.80
N LEU A 381 15.18 7.49 32.58
CA LEU A 381 15.06 6.66 31.37
C LEU A 381 16.41 6.14 30.85
N GLN A 382 17.27 5.62 31.72
CA GLN A 382 18.64 5.21 31.34
C GLN A 382 18.65 4.27 30.14
N LYS A 383 17.79 3.24 30.11
CA LYS A 383 17.70 2.31 28.97
C LYS A 383 17.31 2.98 27.65
N VAL A 384 16.54 4.07 27.69
CA VAL A 384 16.19 4.85 26.49
C VAL A 384 17.40 5.65 26.03
N LEU A 385 18.10 6.30 26.97
CA LEU A 385 19.31 7.07 26.70
C LEU A 385 20.42 6.17 26.13
N ASP A 386 20.63 4.98 26.72
CA ASP A 386 21.58 3.98 26.23
C ASP A 386 21.27 3.59 24.77
N LEU A 387 19.99 3.41 24.43
CA LEU A 387 19.56 3.07 23.07
C LEU A 387 19.77 4.24 22.09
N VAL A 388 19.53 5.47 22.53
CA VAL A 388 19.80 6.69 21.74
C VAL A 388 21.29 6.82 21.45
N GLU A 389 22.14 6.63 22.46
CA GLU A 389 23.60 6.68 22.33
C GLU A 389 24.13 5.59 21.38
N GLU A 390 23.63 4.36 21.50
CA GLU A 390 23.93 3.28 20.56
C GLU A 390 23.51 3.65 19.13
N GLY A 391 22.31 4.19 18.95
CA GLY A 391 21.80 4.62 17.65
C GLY A 391 22.69 5.69 17.00
N TYR A 392 23.12 6.70 17.76
CA TYR A 392 24.08 7.70 17.28
C TYR A 392 25.42 7.07 16.89
N ARG A 393 25.94 6.13 17.68
CA ARG A 393 27.21 5.43 17.39
C ARG A 393 27.14 4.61 16.10
N GLN A 394 26.02 3.92 15.87
CA GLN A 394 25.82 3.18 14.63
C GLN A 394 25.64 4.11 13.42
N LEU A 395 24.98 5.26 13.58
CA LEU A 395 24.88 6.27 12.53
C LEU A 395 26.26 6.85 12.16
N GLU A 396 27.09 7.16 13.16
CA GLU A 396 28.48 7.60 13.00
C GLU A 396 29.27 6.61 12.13
N GLY A 397 29.25 5.32 12.51
CA GLY A 397 29.96 4.27 11.78
C GLY A 397 29.46 4.04 10.34
N ARG A 398 28.17 4.27 10.05
CA ARG A 398 27.54 3.99 8.74
C ARG A 398 27.57 5.18 7.77
N LEU A 399 27.65 6.39 8.30
CA LEU A 399 27.65 7.61 7.48
C LEU A 399 29.06 8.16 7.26
N GLY A 400 30.05 7.77 8.07
CA GLY A 400 31.31 8.52 8.13
C GLY A 400 31.05 10.00 8.42
N ALA A 401 29.92 10.30 9.06
CA ALA A 401 29.42 11.66 9.25
C ALA A 401 30.39 12.42 10.14
N SER A 402 30.65 13.68 9.78
CA SER A 402 31.45 14.53 10.67
C SER A 402 30.69 14.79 11.95
N ALA A 403 31.40 14.97 13.08
CA ALA A 403 30.81 15.32 14.37
C ALA A 403 29.86 16.54 14.30
N ALA A 404 30.06 17.43 13.31
CA ALA A 404 29.20 18.59 13.07
C ALA A 404 27.81 18.24 12.49
N GLN A 405 27.67 17.19 11.68
CA GLN A 405 26.37 16.74 11.17
C GLN A 405 25.55 16.09 12.29
N LEU A 406 26.20 15.34 13.17
CA LEU A 406 25.57 14.73 14.33
C LEU A 406 25.23 15.76 15.41
N ALA A 407 26.06 16.79 15.58
CA ALA A 407 25.74 17.93 16.43
C ALA A 407 24.48 18.67 15.94
N ARG A 408 24.32 18.86 14.63
CA ARG A 408 23.09 19.45 14.05
C ARG A 408 21.85 18.57 14.26
N LEU A 409 21.99 17.25 14.09
CA LEU A 409 20.93 16.28 14.43
C LEU A 409 20.54 16.39 15.92
N ARG A 410 21.53 16.53 16.81
CA ARG A 410 21.33 16.69 18.27
C ARG A 410 20.71 18.04 18.65
N GLU A 411 21.10 19.14 18.02
CA GLU A 411 20.66 20.51 18.35
C GLU A 411 19.32 20.90 17.73
N HIS A 412 19.03 20.47 16.49
CA HIS A 412 17.78 20.79 15.78
C HIS A 412 16.74 19.66 15.85
N GLY A 413 17.00 18.62 16.67
CA GLY A 413 16.12 17.45 16.78
C GLY A 413 15.97 16.68 15.47
N GLY A 414 16.94 16.80 14.55
CA GLY A 414 16.97 16.09 13.26
C GLY A 414 15.72 16.21 12.40
N VAL A 415 14.85 17.20 12.61
CA VAL A 415 13.52 17.25 11.99
C VAL A 415 13.61 17.29 10.47
N ALA A 416 14.54 18.04 9.89
CA ALA A 416 14.70 18.15 8.44
C ALA A 416 15.23 16.86 7.77
N GLU A 417 16.20 16.18 8.41
CA GLU A 417 16.75 14.91 7.90
C GLU A 417 15.79 13.74 8.17
N ALA A 418 15.04 13.79 9.29
CA ALA A 418 13.93 12.90 9.57
C ALA A 418 12.74 13.16 8.63
N GLU A 419 12.51 14.39 8.19
CA GLU A 419 11.53 14.73 7.14
C GLU A 419 11.96 14.18 5.78
N GLU A 420 13.25 14.24 5.43
CA GLU A 420 13.79 13.65 4.20
C GLU A 420 13.78 12.11 4.24
N ALA A 421 14.07 11.50 5.40
CA ALA A 421 13.90 10.07 5.66
C ALA A 421 12.42 9.65 5.64
N ALA A 422 11.53 10.48 6.21
CA ALA A 422 10.09 10.28 6.20
C ALA A 422 9.48 10.42 4.79
N GLN A 423 10.05 11.25 3.90
CA GLN A 423 9.61 11.38 2.51
C GLN A 423 9.67 10.04 1.74
N GLN A 424 10.54 9.11 2.16
CA GLN A 424 10.63 7.77 1.57
C GLN A 424 9.41 6.89 1.95
N GLY A 425 8.75 7.18 3.08
CA GLY A 425 7.54 6.51 3.55
C GLY A 425 7.71 5.01 3.84
N PRO A 426 6.67 4.32 4.33
CA PRO A 426 6.71 2.89 4.55
C PRO A 426 6.81 2.11 3.22
N GLU A 427 8.01 1.66 2.87
CA GLU A 427 8.26 0.73 1.76
C GLU A 427 8.15 -0.72 2.24
N GLN A 428 6.94 -1.14 2.64
CA GLN A 428 6.55 -2.55 2.57
C GLN A 428 5.09 -2.70 2.09
N ALA A 429 4.92 -3.48 1.02
CA ALA A 429 3.72 -4.28 0.80
C ALA A 429 3.85 -5.56 1.66
N PRO A 430 2.77 -6.29 1.98
CA PRO A 430 2.85 -7.43 2.88
C PRO A 430 3.82 -8.49 2.33
N ASP A 431 4.67 -8.97 3.24
CA ASP A 431 5.65 -10.05 3.15
C ASP A 431 6.89 -9.94 2.22
N GLY A 432 8.04 -10.02 2.90
CA GLY A 432 9.08 -10.98 2.57
C GLY A 432 9.83 -10.80 1.26
N THR A 433 10.50 -9.65 1.04
CA THR A 433 11.69 -9.66 0.17
C THR A 433 12.61 -8.47 0.47
N ARG A 434 13.82 -8.74 0.98
CA ARG A 434 14.90 -7.75 1.10
C ARG A 434 15.37 -7.35 -0.30
N LEU A 435 15.38 -6.06 -0.61
CA LEU A 435 16.03 -5.51 -1.80
C LEU A 435 17.13 -4.53 -1.38
N GLY A 436 18.32 -4.73 -1.95
CA GLY A 436 19.53 -3.98 -1.68
C GLY A 436 19.52 -2.58 -2.29
N SER A 437 20.30 -1.71 -1.65
CA SER A 437 20.51 -0.30 -1.97
C SER A 437 21.01 -0.04 -3.38
N SER A 438 20.46 0.98 -4.05
CA SER A 438 21.19 1.72 -5.09
C SER A 438 20.91 3.22 -4.97
N SER A 439 21.98 4.00 -5.16
CA SER A 439 22.12 5.44 -4.99
C SER A 439 21.60 6.27 -6.16
N SER A 440 21.09 7.47 -5.89
CA SER A 440 21.16 8.66 -6.77
C SER A 440 20.81 9.86 -5.87
N ALA A 441 21.63 10.89 -5.60
CA ALA A 441 22.52 11.70 -6.43
C ALA A 441 21.80 12.29 -7.65
N GLY A 442 21.22 13.48 -7.47
CA GLY A 442 20.76 14.35 -8.56
C GLY A 442 19.43 15.02 -8.25
N LEU A 443 19.46 16.19 -7.58
CA LEU A 443 18.48 17.30 -7.71
C LEU A 443 18.86 18.45 -6.74
N VAL A 444 19.95 19.15 -7.04
CA VAL A 444 20.14 20.54 -6.56
C VAL A 444 20.14 21.41 -7.81
N GLY A 445 19.09 22.20 -7.97
CA GLY A 445 19.00 23.18 -9.04
C GLY A 445 17.58 23.43 -9.48
N ALA A 446 16.87 24.29 -8.74
CA ALA A 446 15.92 25.29 -9.26
C ALA A 446 14.97 25.75 -8.16
N LEU A 447 15.41 26.64 -7.27
CA LEU A 447 14.54 27.63 -6.59
C LEU A 447 15.41 28.82 -6.13
N ALA A 448 15.78 29.67 -7.08
CA ALA A 448 16.29 31.01 -6.83
C ALA A 448 15.51 31.98 -7.70
N ASN A 449 14.43 32.53 -7.13
CA ASN A 449 13.78 33.80 -7.43
C ASN A 449 12.35 33.73 -6.86
N ASP A 450 12.10 34.31 -5.69
CA ASP A 450 11.45 35.63 -5.66
C ASP A 450 11.33 36.18 -4.23
N GLY A 451 11.35 37.50 -4.13
CA GLY A 451 11.68 38.29 -2.94
C GLY A 451 10.75 38.20 -1.72
N SER A 452 11.35 38.35 -0.54
CA SER A 452 10.72 39.06 0.58
C SER A 452 11.79 39.83 1.35
N SER A 453 11.81 41.14 1.14
CA SER A 453 12.76 42.16 1.62
C SER A 453 12.79 42.37 3.15
N SER A 454 12.06 41.57 3.93
CA SER A 454 12.02 41.70 5.39
C SER A 454 13.13 40.93 6.12
N ARG A 455 13.75 39.91 5.49
CA ARG A 455 14.80 39.08 6.13
C ARG A 455 16.22 39.64 5.99
N GLN A 456 16.49 40.44 4.94
CA GLN A 456 17.81 41.04 4.74
C GLN A 456 18.10 42.22 5.68
N GLN A 457 17.07 42.88 6.23
CA GLN A 457 17.26 43.94 7.22
C GLN A 457 17.56 43.39 8.62
N GLN A 458 16.98 42.26 9.01
CA GLN A 458 17.31 41.56 10.26
C GLN A 458 18.68 40.85 10.21
N ALA A 459 19.15 40.42 9.03
CA ALA A 459 20.49 39.85 8.89
C ALA A 459 21.62 40.89 9.02
N ARG A 460 21.36 42.17 8.71
CA ARG A 460 22.37 43.25 8.84
C ARG A 460 22.48 43.81 10.26
N SER A 461 21.44 43.72 11.10
CA SER A 461 21.54 44.11 12.52
C SER A 461 22.32 43.07 13.33
N LEU A 462 22.20 41.78 12.99
CA LEU A 462 22.89 40.70 13.69
C LEU A 462 24.41 40.68 13.41
N HIS A 463 24.84 41.11 12.22
CA HIS A 463 26.26 41.17 11.87
C HIS A 463 27.02 42.34 12.54
N LYS A 464 26.30 43.40 12.95
CA LYS A 464 26.89 44.55 13.66
C LYS A 464 27.03 44.33 15.18
N ALA A 465 26.27 43.40 15.74
CA ALA A 465 26.33 43.02 17.16
C ALA A 465 27.40 41.94 17.46
N ILE A 466 28.01 41.36 16.44
CA ILE A 466 29.05 40.32 16.56
C ILE A 466 30.47 40.89 16.32
N GLN A 467 30.59 42.18 16.01
CA GLN A 467 31.88 42.88 15.83
C GLN A 467 32.12 44.04 16.83
N GLN A 468 31.35 44.09 17.92
CA GLN A 468 31.66 44.85 19.13
C GLN A 468 31.70 43.85 20.29
#